data_AF-A0A380BWC6-F1
#
_entry.id   AF-A0A380BWC6-F1
#
_cell.length_a   1.000
_cell.length_b   1.000
_cell.length_c   1.000
_cell.angle_alpha   90.00
_cell.angle_beta   90.00
_cell.angle_gamma   90.00
#
_symmetry.space_group_name_H-M   'P 1'
#
loop_
_entity.id
_entity.type
_entity.pdbx_description
1 polymer ?
#
loop_
_entity_poly.entity_id
_entity_poly.type
_entity_poly.pdbx_seq_one_letter_code
_entity_poly.pdbx_strand_id
1 'polypeptide(L)'
;MGFLDKLFKKSVQTTERETPSVPQQHSCKTEEELLELYGGIALEKQLDFGGLIGENNWNVNMQTGTLSFGDALTFPIQVLGTFSHSSETWLWSWANEKAGLSEHLMHEALKLKKYGEENGIDLLRNSTFDFSGHQLHMIGIIASEMSNADAYYIADYGAGAMVVTLTDDRIKIARNNSTQRVMTIFSTVNFSV
;
A
#
# COMPACT_ATOMS: atom_id res chain seq x y z
N MET A 1 -2.87 15.35 66.67
CA MET A 1 -3.70 15.58 65.47
C MET A 1 -3.10 16.75 64.69
N GLY A 2 -3.09 16.68 63.36
CA GLY A 2 -2.56 17.76 62.50
C GLY A 2 -1.46 17.34 61.52
N PHE A 3 -1.34 16.05 61.18
CA PHE A 3 -0.44 15.59 60.11
C PHE A 3 -0.93 15.98 58.70
N LEU A 4 -2.18 16.44 58.58
CA LEU A 4 -2.81 16.83 57.32
C LEU A 4 -2.46 18.27 56.88
N ASP A 5 -2.07 19.17 57.79
CA ASP A 5 -1.77 20.57 57.43
C ASP A 5 -0.41 20.76 56.73
N LYS A 6 0.47 19.75 56.77
CA LYS A 6 1.74 19.75 56.03
C LYS A 6 1.64 19.16 54.63
N LEU A 7 0.54 18.48 54.29
CA LEU A 7 0.29 17.90 52.97
C LEU A 7 -0.35 18.88 51.98
N PHE A 8 -1.03 19.93 52.46
CA PHE A 8 -1.77 20.87 51.62
C PHE A 8 -1.09 22.22 51.39
N LYS A 9 0.19 22.36 51.77
CA LYS A 9 0.99 23.57 51.50
C LYS A 9 2.08 23.30 50.47
N LYS A 10 1.67 22.92 49.26
CA LYS A 10 2.47 23.08 48.06
C LYS A 10 1.60 23.80 47.03
N SER A 11 2.11 24.91 46.54
CA SER A 11 1.51 25.80 45.55
C SER A 11 0.76 25.05 44.46
N VAL A 12 -0.46 25.48 44.17
CA VAL A 12 -1.13 25.23 42.90
C VAL A 12 -0.24 25.84 41.81
N GLN A 13 0.66 25.04 41.25
CA GLN A 13 1.06 25.24 39.87
C GLN A 13 -0.11 24.70 39.06
N THR A 14 -0.80 25.60 38.37
CA THR A 14 -1.73 25.24 37.31
C THR A 14 -0.91 24.50 36.26
N THR A 15 -0.84 23.18 36.37
CA THR A 15 -0.46 22.31 35.27
C THR A 15 -1.57 22.47 34.24
N GLU A 16 -1.32 23.31 33.24
CA GLU A 16 -2.05 23.26 31.98
C GLU A 16 -2.15 21.79 31.58
N ARG A 17 -3.38 21.29 31.45
CA ARG A 17 -3.61 19.94 30.93
C ARG A 17 -3.00 19.92 29.54
N GLU A 18 -1.86 19.26 29.40
CA GLU A 18 -1.38 18.82 28.11
C GLU A 18 -2.53 18.04 27.47
N THR A 19 -3.10 18.67 26.44
CA THR A 19 -4.04 18.03 25.54
C THR A 19 -3.28 16.84 24.96
N PRO A 20 -3.85 15.63 24.88
CA PRO A 20 -3.14 14.50 24.28
C PRO A 20 -2.65 14.96 22.90
N SER A 21 -1.32 15.05 22.76
CA SER A 21 -0.69 15.44 21.53
C SER A 21 -1.13 14.44 20.48
N VAL A 22 -1.76 14.96 19.42
CA VAL A 22 -1.91 14.22 18.17
C VAL A 22 -0.53 13.64 17.86
N PRO A 23 -0.40 12.31 17.61
CA PRO A 23 0.89 11.72 17.28
C PRO A 23 1.56 12.56 16.20
N GLN A 24 2.74 13.10 16.52
CA GLN A 24 3.52 13.86 15.57
C GLN A 24 3.75 12.96 14.35
N GLN A 25 3.48 13.52 13.17
CA GLN A 25 3.57 12.82 11.89
C GLN A 25 5.01 12.35 11.72
N HIS A 26 5.29 11.09 12.09
CA HIS A 26 6.59 10.48 11.93
C HIS A 26 6.88 10.48 10.42
N SER A 27 7.90 11.23 9.99
CA SER A 27 8.46 11.08 8.65
C SER A 27 8.93 9.62 8.58
N CYS A 28 8.18 8.79 7.87
CA CYS A 28 8.54 7.40 7.67
C CYS A 28 9.83 7.33 6.84
N LYS A 29 10.84 6.59 7.32
CA LYS A 29 12.18 6.57 6.70
C LYS A 29 12.67 5.18 6.32
N THR A 30 11.97 4.12 6.70
CA THR A 30 12.35 2.74 6.34
C THR A 30 11.21 1.99 5.67
N GLU A 31 11.56 0.90 5.00
CA GLU A 31 10.61 0.02 4.31
C GLU A 31 9.66 -0.64 5.31
N GLU A 32 10.17 -1.04 6.49
CA GLU A 32 9.39 -1.64 7.56
C GLU A 32 8.37 -0.67 8.15
N GLU A 33 8.77 0.58 8.41
CA GLU A 33 7.84 1.60 8.91
C GLU A 33 6.71 1.87 7.90
N LEU A 34 7.01 1.87 6.59
CA LEU A 34 6.01 2.04 5.54
C LEU A 34 5.03 0.86 5.53
N LEU A 35 5.53 -0.36 5.68
CA LEU A 35 4.70 -1.56 5.77
C LEU A 35 3.83 -1.58 7.02
N GLU A 36 4.36 -1.21 8.18
CA GLU A 36 3.58 -1.12 9.42
C GLU A 36 2.47 -0.08 9.32
N LEU A 37 2.75 1.06 8.67
CA LEU A 37 1.79 2.14 8.47
C LEU A 37 0.67 1.74 7.50
N TYR A 38 1.00 1.04 6.42
CA TYR A 38 0.11 0.83 5.28
C TYR A 38 -0.49 -0.57 5.17
N GLY A 39 0.13 -1.59 5.77
CA GLY A 39 -0.22 -2.98 5.56
C GLY A 39 -1.68 -3.30 5.88
N GLY A 40 -2.23 -2.76 6.98
CA GLY A 40 -3.62 -2.99 7.37
C GLY A 40 -4.64 -2.42 6.38
N ILE A 41 -4.46 -1.16 5.97
CA ILE A 41 -5.37 -0.48 5.04
C ILE A 41 -5.27 -1.08 3.64
N ALA A 42 -4.05 -1.37 3.18
CA ALA A 42 -3.83 -2.00 1.88
C ALA A 42 -4.44 -3.41 1.83
N LEU A 43 -4.38 -4.18 2.93
CA LEU A 43 -5.02 -5.49 3.01
C LEU A 43 -6.55 -5.39 2.86
N GLU A 44 -7.19 -4.43 3.54
CA GLU A 44 -8.63 -4.19 3.41
C GLU A 44 -9.01 -3.86 1.95
N LYS A 45 -8.27 -2.95 1.33
CA LYS A 45 -8.40 -2.62 -0.11
C LYS A 45 -8.26 -3.84 -1.01
N GLN A 46 -7.32 -4.74 -0.73
CA GLN A 46 -7.12 -5.96 -1.50
C GLN A 46 -8.27 -6.96 -1.33
N LEU A 47 -8.85 -7.08 -0.13
CA LEU A 47 -10.04 -7.90 0.08
C LEU A 47 -11.27 -7.34 -0.66
N ASP A 48 -11.43 -6.02 -0.70
CA ASP A 48 -12.47 -5.35 -1.50
C ASP A 48 -12.27 -5.64 -3.00
N PHE A 49 -11.07 -5.39 -3.49
CA PHE A 49 -10.74 -5.57 -4.90
C PHE A 49 -10.87 -7.03 -5.33
N GLY A 50 -10.34 -7.96 -4.55
CA GLY A 50 -10.47 -9.41 -4.79
C GLY A 50 -11.93 -9.87 -4.84
N GLY A 51 -12.78 -9.37 -3.94
CA GLY A 51 -14.22 -9.65 -3.98
C GLY A 51 -14.93 -9.09 -5.20
N LEU A 52 -14.46 -7.94 -5.73
CA LEU A 52 -15.02 -7.32 -6.93
C LEU A 52 -14.62 -8.06 -8.22
N ILE A 53 -13.35 -8.41 -8.35
CA ILE A 53 -12.84 -9.07 -9.57
C ILE A 53 -13.16 -10.57 -9.60
N GLY A 54 -13.31 -11.21 -8.44
CA GLY A 54 -13.56 -12.65 -8.34
C GLY A 54 -12.47 -13.49 -9.03
N GLU A 55 -12.90 -14.59 -9.65
CA GLU A 55 -12.02 -15.52 -10.37
C GLU A 55 -11.78 -15.13 -11.86
N ASN A 56 -12.10 -13.89 -12.24
CA ASN A 56 -11.96 -13.45 -13.61
C ASN A 56 -10.49 -13.36 -14.03
N ASN A 57 -10.17 -13.85 -15.22
CA ASN A 57 -8.85 -13.69 -15.82
C ASN A 57 -8.57 -12.20 -16.09
N TRP A 58 -7.31 -11.82 -15.89
CA TRP A 58 -6.85 -10.47 -16.16
C TRP A 58 -6.35 -10.32 -17.60
N ASN A 59 -6.48 -9.12 -18.16
CA ASN A 59 -5.83 -8.72 -19.40
C ASN A 59 -5.40 -7.25 -19.32
N VAL A 60 -4.18 -6.95 -19.77
CA VAL A 60 -3.63 -5.59 -19.78
C VAL A 60 -3.58 -5.03 -21.20
N ASN A 61 -4.01 -3.78 -21.35
CA ASN A 61 -3.78 -3.01 -22.55
C ASN A 61 -2.87 -1.82 -22.21
N MET A 62 -1.60 -1.93 -22.61
CA MET A 62 -0.57 -0.91 -22.36
C MET A 62 -0.72 0.34 -23.24
N GLN A 63 -1.45 0.25 -24.35
CA GLN A 63 -1.71 1.40 -25.21
C GLN A 63 -2.75 2.33 -24.59
N THR A 64 -3.79 1.75 -23.99
CA THR A 64 -4.86 2.50 -23.31
C THR A 64 -4.59 2.70 -21.82
N GLY A 65 -3.60 2.00 -21.25
CA GLY A 65 -3.29 2.11 -19.82
C GLY A 65 -4.34 1.47 -18.92
N THR A 66 -4.87 0.31 -19.31
CA THR A 66 -5.98 -0.32 -18.59
C THR A 66 -5.73 -1.78 -18.25
N LEU A 67 -6.18 -2.20 -17.08
CA LEU A 67 -6.28 -3.60 -16.65
C LEU A 67 -7.75 -4.02 -16.63
N SER A 68 -8.06 -5.15 -17.23
CA SER A 68 -9.41 -5.69 -17.36
C SER A 68 -9.54 -7.06 -16.71
N PHE A 69 -10.73 -7.37 -16.21
CA PHE A 69 -11.10 -8.64 -15.61
C PHE A 69 -12.43 -9.11 -16.20
N GLY A 70 -12.40 -10.18 -17.00
CA GLY A 70 -13.54 -10.57 -17.82
C GLY A 70 -14.01 -9.45 -18.75
N ASP A 71 -15.29 -9.43 -19.11
CA ASP A 71 -15.83 -8.51 -20.12
C ASP A 71 -16.31 -7.16 -19.56
N ALA A 72 -16.56 -7.06 -18.25
CA ALA A 72 -17.29 -5.92 -17.66
C ALA A 72 -16.41 -5.00 -16.79
N LEU A 73 -15.26 -5.48 -16.32
CA LEU A 73 -14.39 -4.73 -15.43
C LEU A 73 -13.15 -4.29 -16.18
N THR A 74 -12.94 -2.97 -16.24
CA THR A 74 -11.77 -2.36 -16.85
C THR A 74 -11.42 -1.13 -16.05
N PHE A 75 -10.17 -1.03 -15.62
CA PHE A 75 -9.68 -0.03 -14.68
C PHE A 75 -8.47 0.68 -15.29
N PRO A 76 -8.35 2.01 -15.13
CA PRO A 76 -7.10 2.69 -15.43
C PRO A 76 -6.00 2.21 -14.48
N ILE A 77 -4.77 2.14 -14.97
CA ILE A 77 -3.61 1.69 -14.18
C ILE A 77 -2.46 2.70 -14.18
N GLN A 78 -1.65 2.60 -13.14
CA GLN A 78 -0.27 3.09 -13.12
C GLN A 78 0.67 1.90 -12.97
N VAL A 79 1.73 1.88 -13.76
CA VAL A 79 2.71 0.81 -13.82
C VAL A 79 3.86 1.15 -12.90
N LEU A 80 4.06 0.32 -11.87
CA LEU A 80 5.15 0.50 -10.93
C LEU A 80 6.45 -0.08 -11.49
N GLY A 81 6.38 -1.28 -12.06
CA GLY A 81 7.55 -1.95 -12.59
C GLY A 81 7.28 -3.43 -12.85
N THR A 82 8.37 -4.14 -13.15
CA THR A 82 8.33 -5.54 -13.53
C THR A 82 9.31 -6.35 -12.71
N PHE A 83 8.89 -7.56 -12.37
CA PHE A 83 9.69 -8.59 -11.74
C PHE A 83 10.05 -9.67 -12.76
N SER A 84 11.30 -10.11 -12.75
CA SER A 84 11.78 -11.23 -13.56
C SER A 84 11.91 -12.47 -12.69
N HIS A 85 11.18 -13.55 -13.02
CA HIS A 85 11.29 -14.82 -12.27
C HIS A 85 12.64 -15.51 -12.46
N SER A 86 13.26 -15.35 -13.63
CA SER A 86 14.52 -16.05 -13.95
C SER A 86 15.75 -15.43 -13.29
N SER A 87 15.73 -14.11 -13.08
CA SER A 87 16.83 -13.37 -12.45
C SER A 87 16.53 -12.95 -11.02
N GLU A 88 15.31 -13.15 -10.54
CA GLU A 88 14.85 -12.71 -9.21
C GLU A 88 15.15 -11.23 -8.96
N THR A 89 14.89 -10.39 -9.97
CA THR A 89 15.18 -8.95 -9.91
C THR A 89 13.93 -8.14 -10.17
N TRP A 90 13.77 -7.07 -9.40
CA TRP A 90 12.83 -6.00 -9.69
C TRP A 90 13.46 -4.96 -10.63
N LEU A 91 12.64 -4.36 -11.50
CA LEU A 91 12.99 -3.20 -12.32
C LEU A 91 11.82 -2.22 -12.30
N TRP A 92 12.06 -1.00 -11.80
CA TRP A 92 11.06 0.06 -11.82
C TRP A 92 10.72 0.50 -13.25
N SER A 93 9.46 0.88 -13.47
CA SER A 93 8.96 1.32 -14.78
C SER A 93 9.71 2.55 -15.30
N TRP A 94 10.02 3.51 -14.42
CA TRP A 94 10.80 4.71 -14.75
C TRP A 94 12.24 4.41 -15.18
N ALA A 95 12.77 3.21 -14.92
CA ALA A 95 14.10 2.78 -15.35
C ALA A 95 14.06 1.91 -16.62
N ASN A 96 12.88 1.49 -17.07
CA ASN A 96 12.70 0.59 -18.21
C ASN A 96 12.42 1.36 -19.51
N GLU A 97 13.38 2.18 -19.94
CA GLU A 97 13.25 3.01 -21.16
C GLU A 97 12.93 2.17 -22.41
N LYS A 98 13.47 0.95 -22.48
CA LYS A 98 13.26 0.03 -23.61
C LYS A 98 11.81 -0.43 -23.75
N ALA A 99 11.03 -0.41 -22.68
CA ALA A 99 9.61 -0.73 -22.74
C ALA A 99 8.77 0.35 -23.44
N GLY A 100 9.31 1.56 -23.63
CA GLY A 100 8.62 2.65 -24.32
C GLY A 100 7.32 3.07 -23.63
N LEU A 101 7.24 2.90 -22.30
CA LEU A 101 6.07 3.29 -21.52
C LEU A 101 5.91 4.81 -21.55
N SER A 102 4.69 5.27 -21.79
CA SER A 102 4.38 6.69 -21.70
C SER A 102 4.44 7.17 -20.25
N GLU A 103 4.96 8.37 -20.02
CA GLU A 103 5.09 8.96 -18.67
C GLU A 103 3.77 9.00 -17.89
N HIS A 104 2.63 9.14 -18.59
CA HIS A 104 1.32 9.15 -17.93
C HIS A 104 0.97 7.82 -17.24
N LEU A 105 1.61 6.71 -17.61
CA LEU A 105 1.46 5.41 -16.96
C LEU A 105 2.43 5.21 -15.79
N MET A 106 3.39 6.11 -15.59
CA MET A 106 4.47 5.95 -14.61
C MET A 106 4.48 7.07 -13.57
N HIS A 107 3.41 7.88 -13.49
CA HIS A 107 3.37 9.04 -12.61
C HIS A 107 3.58 8.65 -11.14
N GLU A 108 2.93 7.57 -10.70
CA GLU A 108 3.10 7.05 -9.35
C GLU A 108 4.50 6.52 -9.09
N ALA A 109 5.06 5.75 -10.03
CA ALA A 109 6.43 5.24 -9.91
C ALA A 109 7.46 6.38 -9.79
N LEU A 110 7.27 7.47 -10.55
CA LEU A 110 8.11 8.68 -10.47
C LEU A 110 7.93 9.41 -9.13
N LYS A 111 6.72 9.45 -8.58
CA LYS A 111 6.45 10.01 -7.25
C LYS A 111 7.16 9.21 -6.15
N LEU A 112 7.09 7.88 -6.22
CA LEU A 112 7.78 6.98 -5.30
C LEU A 112 9.29 7.16 -5.38
N LYS A 113 9.86 7.23 -6.59
CA LYS A 113 11.28 7.52 -6.80
C LYS A 113 11.71 8.79 -6.09
N LYS A 114 10.98 9.89 -6.32
CA LYS A 114 11.28 11.19 -5.69
C LYS A 114 11.26 11.08 -4.17
N TYR A 115 10.25 10.43 -3.60
CA TYR A 115 10.17 10.22 -2.16
C TYR A 115 11.34 9.38 -1.61
N GLY A 116 11.72 8.32 -2.34
CA GLY A 116 12.88 7.49 -2.01
C GLY A 116 14.20 8.26 -2.03
N GLU A 117 14.37 9.16 -3.01
CA GLU A 117 15.54 10.04 -3.09
C GLU A 117 15.59 11.04 -1.92
N GLU A 118 14.45 11.64 -1.57
CA GLU A 118 14.35 12.62 -0.48
C GLU A 118 14.57 12.01 0.91
N ASN A 119 14.20 10.74 1.11
CA ASN A 119 14.25 10.06 2.40
C ASN A 119 15.36 9.00 2.52
N GLY A 120 16.07 8.70 1.43
CA GLY A 120 17.15 7.72 1.41
C GLY A 120 16.68 6.26 1.45
N ILE A 121 15.53 5.96 0.83
CA ILE A 121 14.91 4.62 0.84
C ILE A 121 15.33 3.86 -0.43
N ASP A 122 16.18 2.86 -0.27
CA ASP A 122 16.79 2.11 -1.37
C ASP A 122 15.77 1.38 -2.25
N LEU A 123 14.76 0.74 -1.64
CA LEU A 123 13.65 0.09 -2.36
C LEU A 123 12.97 1.00 -3.39
N LEU A 124 12.88 2.31 -3.10
CA LEU A 124 12.15 3.27 -3.91
C LEU A 124 13.04 4.04 -4.90
N ARG A 125 14.32 4.26 -4.55
CA ARG A 125 15.24 5.05 -5.39
C ARG A 125 16.11 4.21 -6.33
N ASN A 126 16.44 2.97 -5.96
CA ASN A 126 17.27 2.12 -6.80
C ASN A 126 16.46 1.61 -7.98
N SER A 127 17.01 1.70 -9.19
CA SER A 127 16.31 1.30 -10.43
C SER A 127 16.00 -0.19 -10.48
N THR A 128 16.94 -1.00 -9.99
CA THR A 128 16.85 -2.45 -9.95
C THR A 128 17.53 -2.98 -8.69
N PHE A 129 17.04 -4.10 -8.19
CA PHE A 129 17.57 -4.82 -7.04
C PHE A 129 17.08 -6.25 -7.03
N ASP A 130 17.82 -7.12 -6.34
CA ASP A 130 17.43 -8.49 -6.08
C ASP A 130 16.18 -8.49 -5.21
N PHE A 131 15.19 -9.28 -5.59
CA PHE A 131 13.88 -9.27 -4.96
C PHE A 131 13.21 -10.63 -5.06
N SER A 132 12.51 -11.04 -4.01
CA SER A 132 11.73 -12.28 -4.07
C SER A 132 10.32 -12.00 -4.58
N GLY A 133 9.75 -12.92 -5.36
CA GLY A 133 8.35 -12.85 -5.78
C GLY A 133 7.37 -12.70 -4.60
N HIS A 134 7.69 -13.28 -3.44
CA HIS A 134 6.89 -13.15 -2.22
C HIS A 134 6.85 -11.72 -1.66
N GLN A 135 7.83 -10.89 -2.01
CA GLN A 135 7.95 -9.51 -1.55
C GLN A 135 7.25 -8.52 -2.50
N LEU A 136 6.71 -8.95 -3.64
CA LEU A 136 6.02 -8.06 -4.58
C LEU A 136 4.82 -7.33 -3.98
N HIS A 137 4.15 -7.96 -3.01
CA HIS A 137 3.07 -7.32 -2.26
C HIS A 137 3.55 -6.10 -1.46
N MET A 138 4.82 -6.07 -0.99
CA MET A 138 5.39 -4.91 -0.30
C MET A 138 5.39 -3.67 -1.22
N ILE A 139 5.86 -3.83 -2.47
CA ILE A 139 5.83 -2.75 -3.46
C ILE A 139 4.39 -2.28 -3.70
N GLY A 140 3.46 -3.22 -3.87
CA GLY A 140 2.05 -2.92 -4.08
C GLY A 140 1.43 -2.13 -2.92
N ILE A 141 1.65 -2.57 -1.68
CA ILE A 141 1.13 -1.94 -0.45
C ILE A 141 1.66 -0.51 -0.32
N ILE A 142 2.98 -0.33 -0.41
CA ILE A 142 3.62 0.97 -0.25
C ILE A 142 3.12 1.93 -1.33
N ALA A 143 3.14 1.49 -2.59
CA ALA A 143 2.72 2.32 -3.71
C ALA A 143 1.24 2.68 -3.67
N SER A 144 0.35 1.73 -3.36
CA SER A 144 -1.08 2.02 -3.34
C SER A 144 -1.43 3.07 -2.29
N GLU A 145 -0.81 3.02 -1.11
CA GLU A 145 -1.10 4.00 -0.06
C GLU A 145 -0.42 5.35 -0.29
N MET A 146 0.85 5.37 -0.72
CA MET A 146 1.54 6.62 -1.02
C MET A 146 0.92 7.38 -2.20
N SER A 147 0.26 6.67 -3.12
CA SER A 147 -0.47 7.26 -4.25
C SER A 147 -1.95 7.48 -3.97
N ASN A 148 -2.47 7.04 -2.82
CA ASN A 148 -3.90 7.01 -2.51
C ASN A 148 -4.73 6.26 -3.59
N ALA A 149 -4.16 5.18 -4.13
CA ALA A 149 -4.84 4.26 -5.02
C ALA A 149 -5.82 3.37 -4.23
N ASP A 150 -6.82 2.86 -4.93
CA ASP A 150 -7.86 2.01 -4.34
C ASP A 150 -7.45 0.54 -4.25
N ALA A 151 -6.51 0.11 -5.09
CA ALA A 151 -5.91 -1.22 -5.06
C ALA A 151 -4.55 -1.24 -5.77
N TYR A 152 -3.84 -2.35 -5.62
CA TYR A 152 -2.75 -2.78 -6.50
C TYR A 152 -3.06 -4.17 -7.06
N TYR A 153 -2.38 -4.55 -8.15
CA TYR A 153 -2.49 -5.89 -8.72
C TYR A 153 -1.12 -6.38 -9.20
N ILE A 154 -0.88 -7.69 -9.07
CA ILE A 154 0.30 -8.38 -9.57
C ILE A 154 -0.14 -9.20 -10.78
N ALA A 155 0.11 -8.67 -11.97
CA ALA A 155 -0.16 -9.34 -13.23
C ALA A 155 1.00 -10.28 -13.56
N ASP A 156 0.91 -11.51 -13.05
CA ASP A 156 1.86 -12.59 -13.34
C ASP A 156 1.57 -13.20 -14.72
N TYR A 157 2.54 -13.07 -15.63
CA TYR A 157 2.48 -13.55 -17.01
C TYR A 157 3.44 -14.74 -17.25
N GLY A 158 3.84 -15.44 -16.18
CA GLY A 158 4.62 -16.68 -16.19
C GLY A 158 6.12 -16.48 -16.25
N ALA A 159 6.63 -15.66 -17.18
CA ALA A 159 8.06 -15.34 -17.27
C ALA A 159 8.49 -14.25 -16.27
N GLY A 160 7.53 -13.46 -15.81
CA GLY A 160 7.70 -12.38 -14.85
C GLY A 160 6.33 -11.90 -14.37
N ALA A 161 6.35 -10.85 -13.56
CA ALA A 161 5.15 -10.18 -13.11
C ALA A 161 5.25 -8.67 -13.34
N MET A 162 4.11 -8.02 -13.56
CA MET A 162 4.00 -6.56 -13.57
C MET A 162 3.16 -6.13 -12.37
N VAL A 163 3.65 -5.17 -11.60
CA VAL A 163 2.89 -4.61 -10.47
C VAL A 163 2.31 -3.27 -10.89
N VAL A 164 1.02 -3.12 -10.66
CA VAL A 164 0.25 -1.93 -11.03
C VAL A 164 -0.61 -1.45 -9.87
N THR A 165 -0.95 -0.17 -9.85
CA THR A 165 -1.97 0.41 -8.97
C THR A 165 -3.19 0.81 -9.77
N LEU A 166 -4.36 0.84 -9.11
CA LEU A 166 -5.65 1.12 -9.72
C LEU A 166 -6.44 2.09 -8.84
N THR A 167 -7.10 3.06 -9.46
CA THR A 167 -7.99 4.01 -8.78
C THR A 167 -9.32 4.02 -9.51
N ASP A 168 -10.39 3.62 -8.83
CA ASP A 168 -11.74 3.53 -9.39
C ASP A 168 -12.79 3.44 -8.28
N ASP A 169 -13.83 4.28 -8.37
CA ASP A 169 -14.87 4.36 -7.34
C ASP A 169 -15.65 3.05 -7.18
N ARG A 170 -15.69 2.17 -8.19
CA ARG A 170 -16.33 0.85 -8.06
C ARG A 170 -15.65 -0.02 -7.01
N ILE A 171 -14.34 0.13 -6.80
CA ILE A 171 -13.59 -0.58 -5.76
C ILE A 171 -14.03 -0.10 -4.38
N LYS A 172 -14.23 1.22 -4.20
CA LYS A 172 -14.74 1.82 -2.96
C LYS A 172 -16.19 1.42 -2.67
N ILE A 173 -17.03 1.31 -3.69
CA ILE A 173 -18.43 0.90 -3.53
C ILE A 173 -18.51 -0.56 -3.08
N ALA A 174 -17.64 -1.44 -3.56
CA ALA A 174 -17.55 -2.83 -3.11
C ALA A 174 -17.29 -2.94 -1.59
N ARG A 175 -16.44 -2.05 -1.04
CA ARG A 175 -16.19 -1.93 0.41
C ARG A 175 -17.48 -1.72 1.19
N ASN A 176 -18.29 -0.75 0.78
CA ASN A 176 -19.49 -0.33 1.52
C ASN A 176 -20.60 -1.38 1.54
N ASN A 177 -20.64 -2.27 0.55
CA ASN A 177 -21.64 -3.35 0.48
C ASN A 177 -21.24 -4.59 1.29
N SER A 178 -20.03 -4.62 1.87
CA SER A 178 -19.45 -5.77 2.54
C SER A 178 -19.64 -5.78 4.07
N THR A 179 -20.80 -5.34 4.55
CA THR A 179 -21.19 -5.35 5.99
C THR A 179 -21.15 -6.74 6.65
N GLN A 180 -20.87 -7.81 5.90
CA GLN A 180 -20.71 -9.18 6.40
C GLN A 180 -19.27 -9.57 6.78
N ARG A 181 -18.25 -8.74 6.53
CA ARG A 181 -16.84 -9.16 6.70
C ARG A 181 -16.33 -9.15 8.14
N VAL A 182 -16.94 -8.34 9.02
CA VAL A 182 -16.55 -8.26 10.46
C VAL A 182 -16.69 -9.62 11.18
N MET A 183 -17.54 -10.53 10.71
CA MET A 183 -17.76 -11.83 11.34
C MET A 183 -16.77 -12.92 10.91
N THR A 184 -16.04 -12.77 9.79
CA THR A 184 -15.22 -13.86 9.23
C THR A 184 -13.80 -13.88 9.80
N ILE A 185 -13.27 -12.71 10.20
CA ILE A 185 -11.92 -12.62 10.76
C ILE A 185 -11.86 -13.24 12.17
N PHE A 186 -12.94 -13.14 12.96
CA PHE A 186 -12.98 -13.68 14.32
C PHE A 186 -13.23 -15.19 14.40
N SER A 187 -13.81 -15.84 13.38
CA SER A 187 -14.11 -17.28 13.44
C SER A 187 -12.93 -18.18 13.08
N THR A 188 -11.84 -17.62 12.52
CA THR A 188 -10.67 -18.40 12.09
C THR A 188 -9.62 -18.55 13.20
N VAL A 189 -9.74 -17.79 14.30
CA VAL A 189 -8.90 -17.99 15.49
C VAL A 189 -9.61 -18.95 16.44
N ASN A 190 -9.59 -20.25 16.11
CA ASN A 190 -9.84 -21.29 17.10
C ASN A 190 -8.66 -21.30 18.09
N PHE A 191 -8.78 -20.52 19.17
CA PHE A 191 -8.03 -20.82 20.38
C PHE A 191 -8.54 -22.17 20.91
N SER A 192 -7.83 -23.23 20.55
CA SER A 192 -7.93 -24.47 21.32
C SER A 192 -7.26 -24.20 22.67
N VAL A 193 -8.08 -24.08 23.71
CA VAL A 193 -7.64 -24.13 25.11
C VAL A 193 -7.43 -25.57 25.52
#